data_AF-A0A7X6AQG3-F1
#
_entry.id   AF-A0A7X6AQG3-F1
#
_cell.length_a   1.000
_cell.length_b   1.000
_cell.length_c   1.000
_cell.angle_alpha   90.00
_cell.angle_beta   90.00
_cell.angle_gamma   90.00
#
_symmetry.space_group_name_H-M   'P 1'
#
loop_
_entity.id
_entity.type
_entity.pdbx_description
1 polymer ?
#
loop_
_entity_poly.entity_id
_entity_poly.type
_entity_poly.pdbx_seq_one_letter_code
_entity_poly.pdbx_strand_id
1 'polypeptide(L)' 'MSNPLADMEKPDVIFCIGTNMTECHPVAATGLKKALARGAKLIVADPRR' A
#
# COMPACT_ATOMS: atom_id res chain seq x y z
N MET A 1 -9.58 7.06 7.13
CA MET A 1 -8.77 7.40 5.95
C MET A 1 -8.89 8.89 5.69
N SER A 2 -7.77 9.58 5.46
CA SER A 2 -7.75 11.00 5.05
C SER A 2 -7.88 11.19 3.54
N ASN A 3 -7.54 10.17 2.75
CA ASN A 3 -7.52 10.20 1.30
C ASN A 3 -8.50 9.19 0.69
N PRO A 4 -9.04 9.47 -0.51
CA PRO A 4 -9.82 8.50 -1.28
C PRO A 4 -9.00 7.26 -1.65
N LEU A 5 -9.67 6.13 -1.85
CA LEU A 5 -9.01 4.89 -2.25
C LEU A 5 -8.28 5.01 -3.60
N ALA A 6 -8.81 5.82 -4.51
CA ALA A 6 -8.19 6.12 -5.80
C ALA A 6 -6.81 6.80 -5.69
N ASP A 7 -6.49 7.41 -4.55
CA ASP A 7 -5.18 8.03 -4.34
C ASP A 7 -4.08 7.01 -4.04
N MET A 8 -4.41 5.74 -3.74
CA MET A 8 -3.42 4.73 -3.36
C MET A 8 -2.41 4.38 -4.47
N GLU A 9 -2.71 4.67 -5.74
CA GLU A 9 -1.81 4.39 -6.87
C GLU A 9 -0.79 5.51 -7.16
N LYS A 10 -0.98 6.69 -6.54
CA LYS A 10 -0.22 7.92 -6.75
C LYS A 10 1.07 8.11 -5.92
N PRO A 11 1.26 7.52 -4.73
CA PRO A 11 2.46 7.78 -3.93
C PRO A 11 3.71 7.18 -4.57
N ASP A 12 4.84 7.88 -4.47
CA ASP A 12 6.15 7.38 -4.89
C ASP A 12 6.84 6.57 -3.79
N VAL A 13 6.41 6.75 -2.54
CA VAL A 13 6.82 5.95 -1.38
C VAL A 13 5.59 5.58 -0.58
N ILE A 14 5.52 4.31 -0.21
CA ILE A 14 4.44 3.70 0.56
C ILE A 14 5.07 3.07 1.80
N PHE A 15 4.59 3.47 2.98
CA PHE A 15 5.00 2.89 4.25
C PHE A 15 3.85 2.11 4.88
N CYS A 16 3.94 0.78 4.82
CA CYS A 16 2.97 -0.11 5.45
C CYS A 16 3.47 -0.48 6.85
N ILE A 17 2.81 0.03 7.88
CA ILE A 17 3.12 -0.26 9.29
C ILE A 17 1.91 -0.85 9.99
N GLY A 18 2.10 -1.95 10.73
CA GLY A 18 1.05 -2.55 11.55
C GLY A 18 -0.19 -3.01 10.76
N THR A 19 -0.02 -3.38 9.48
CA THR A 19 -1.14 -3.74 8.61
C THR A 19 -0.79 -4.88 7.66
N ASN A 20 -1.75 -5.77 7.39
CA ASN A 20 -1.68 -6.79 6.35
C ASN A 20 -2.71 -6.51 5.24
N MET A 21 -2.57 -5.35 4.58
CA MET A 21 -3.52 -4.85 3.58
C MET A 21 -3.86 -5.87 2.48
N THR A 22 -2.91 -6.73 2.08
CA THR A 22 -3.14 -7.74 1.05
C THR A 22 -4.14 -8.82 1.45
N GLU A 23 -4.26 -9.13 2.75
CA GLU A 23 -5.23 -10.10 3.27
C GLU A 23 -6.51 -9.42 3.75
N CYS A 24 -6.39 -8.36 4.56
CA CYS A 24 -7.55 -7.71 5.16
C CYS A 24 -8.35 -6.86 4.15
N HIS A 25 -7.68 -6.31 3.12
CA HIS A 25 -8.26 -5.37 2.17
C HIS A 25 -7.75 -5.63 0.74
N PRO A 26 -8.02 -6.81 0.14
CA PRO A 26 -7.44 -7.22 -1.14
C PRO A 26 -7.77 -6.26 -2.29
N VAL A 27 -8.95 -5.64 -2.28
CA VAL A 27 -9.34 -4.64 -3.28
C VAL A 27 -8.49 -3.38 -3.17
N ALA A 28 -8.30 -2.86 -1.95
CA ALA A 28 -7.47 -1.69 -1.70
C ALA A 28 -5.98 -1.93 -2.00
N ALA A 29 -5.51 -3.15 -1.75
CA ALA A 29 -4.15 -3.57 -2.10
C ALA A 29 -3.86 -3.48 -3.61
N THR A 30 -4.88 -3.45 -4.47
CA THR A 30 -4.72 -3.23 -5.92
C THR A 30 -4.09 -1.88 -6.23
N GLY A 31 -4.46 -0.82 -5.50
CA GLY A 31 -3.83 0.51 -5.65
C GLY A 31 -2.35 0.49 -5.27
N LEU A 32 -2.02 -0.20 -4.17
CA LEU A 32 -0.64 -0.42 -3.72
C LEU A 32 0.20 -1.13 -4.79
N LYS A 33 -0.38 -2.20 -5.39
CA LYS A 33 0.27 -3.00 -6.44
C LYS A 33 0.50 -2.16 -7.71
N LYS A 34 -0.45 -1.30 -8.08
CA LYS A 34 -0.29 -0.38 -9.21
C LYS A 34 0.80 0.66 -8.96
N ALA A 35 0.85 1.26 -7.77
CA ALA A 35 1.92 2.19 -7.40
C ALA A 35 3.30 1.52 -7.49
N LEU A 36 3.43 0.29 -6.97
CA LEU A 36 4.65 -0.50 -7.09
C LEU A 36 5.04 -0.78 -8.55
N ALA A 37 4.06 -1.14 -9.41
CA ALA A 37 4.31 -1.35 -10.83
C ALA A 37 4.77 -0.08 -11.57
N ARG A 38 4.40 1.10 -11.07
CA ARG A 38 4.89 2.42 -11.55
C ARG A 38 6.31 2.74 -11.06
N GLY A 39 6.86 1.96 -10.13
CA GLY A 39 8.19 2.17 -9.55
C GLY A 39 8.18 2.80 -8.16
N ALA A 40 7.02 2.87 -7.48
CA ALA A 40 6.98 3.35 -6.10
C ALA A 40 7.76 2.43 -5.15
N LYS A 41 8.38 3.02 -4.13
CA LYS A 41 9.09 2.28 -3.09
C LYS A 41 8.11 1.84 -2.00
N LEU A 42 8.07 0.55 -1.71
CA LEU A 42 7.35 0.00 -0.55
C LEU A 42 8.32 -0.27 0.60
N ILE A 43 7.99 0.24 1.78
CA ILE A 43 8.65 -0.05 3.05
C ILE A 43 7.62 -0.70 3.96
N VAL A 44 7.97 -1.85 4.55
CA VAL A 44 7.10 -2.59 5.46
C VAL A 44 7.73 -2.62 6.85
N ALA A 45 6.94 -2.24 7.86
CA ALA A 45 7.27 -2.38 9.27
C ALA A 45 6.20 -3.27 9.92
N ASP A 46 6.50 -4.56 10.02
CA ASP A 46 5.59 -5.57 10.56
C ASP A 46 6.37 -6.48 11.51
N PRO A 47 5.96 -6.72 12.77
CA PRO A 47 6.72 -7.58 13.68
C PRO A 47 6.89 -9.03 13.20
N ARG A 48 6.10 -9.45 12.20
CA ARG A 48 6.22 -10.77 11.57
C ARG A 48 7.36 -10.85 10.54
N ARG A 49 7.93 -9.71 10.11
CA ARG A 49 8.90 -9.64 9.01
C ARG A 49 9.95 -8.53 9.16
#